data_AF-A0A8S3I0I1-F1
#
_entry.id   AF-A0A8S3I0I1-F1
#
_cell.length_a   1.000
_cell.length_b   1.000
_cell.length_c   1.000
_cell.angle_alpha   90.00
_cell.angle_beta   90.00
_cell.angle_gamma   90.00
#
_symmetry.space_group_name_H-M   'P 1'
#
loop_
_entity.id
_entity.type
_entity.pdbx_description
1 polymer ?
#
loop_
_entity_poly.entity_id
_entity_poly.type
_entity_poly.pdbx_seq_one_letter_code
_entity_poly.pdbx_strand_id
1 'polypeptide(L)'
;MSEDQQFTNNKEILEQHKQYCVSLSHESCIKYYRRCLIDGHVYHSLFYRRRGLSNSYTVEYVNESLNNQICFGEVIIFFKDNYNCYALIKQYKIKQPFSDFFKNSSYYNTLRPTLDSFYFVVSPTEFYSCVNVQHIRNHCVLFHDKEYPYFIVTPISSYEEHD
;
A
#
# COMPACT_ATOMS: atom_id res chain seq x y z
N MET A 1 -24.84 -9.25 -8.23
CA MET A 1 -23.59 -8.65 -8.75
C MET A 1 -22.43 -9.30 -8.06
N SER A 2 -21.45 -9.84 -8.79
CA SER A 2 -20.23 -10.35 -8.14
C SER A 2 -19.44 -9.17 -7.58
N GLU A 3 -18.76 -9.34 -6.44
CA GLU A 3 -17.93 -8.29 -5.80
C GLU A 3 -16.90 -7.69 -6.78
N ASP A 4 -16.46 -8.49 -7.74
CA ASP A 4 -15.49 -8.10 -8.78
C ASP A 4 -16.03 -7.00 -9.73
N GLN A 5 -17.36 -6.92 -9.94
CA GLN A 5 -17.98 -5.89 -10.78
C GLN A 5 -17.84 -4.48 -10.19
N GLN A 6 -17.54 -4.35 -8.89
CA GLN A 6 -17.39 -3.05 -8.24
C GLN A 6 -16.12 -2.31 -8.69
N PHE A 7 -15.07 -3.03 -9.12
CA PHE A 7 -13.78 -2.42 -9.50
C PHE A 7 -13.63 -2.19 -11.00
N THR A 8 -14.43 -2.87 -11.82
CA THR A 8 -14.40 -2.72 -13.28
C THR A 8 -14.61 -1.27 -13.74
N ASN A 9 -15.30 -0.46 -12.94
CA ASN A 9 -15.54 0.95 -13.21
C ASN A 9 -14.64 1.91 -12.42
N ASN A 10 -13.66 1.42 -11.66
CA ASN A 10 -12.73 2.27 -10.96
C ASN A 10 -11.86 3.02 -11.96
N LYS A 11 -11.80 4.35 -11.83
CA LYS A 11 -11.15 5.25 -12.79
C LYS A 11 -9.66 4.93 -12.94
N GLU A 12 -8.97 4.69 -11.83
CA GLU A 12 -7.53 4.46 -11.80
C GLU A 12 -7.17 3.12 -12.47
N ILE A 13 -7.96 2.08 -12.25
CA ILE A 13 -7.79 0.78 -12.93
C ILE A 13 -8.03 0.93 -14.44
N LEU A 14 -9.07 1.67 -14.83
CA LEU A 14 -9.40 1.89 -16.24
C LEU A 14 -8.34 2.74 -16.96
N GLU A 15 -7.82 3.79 -16.31
CA GLU A 15 -6.74 4.61 -16.85
C GLU A 15 -5.46 3.80 -17.01
N GLN A 16 -5.10 2.98 -16.01
CA GLN A 16 -3.96 2.06 -16.11
C GLN A 16 -4.14 1.08 -17.27
N HIS A 17 -5.32 0.48 -17.40
CA HIS A 17 -5.60 -0.48 -18.47
C HIS A 17 -5.46 0.13 -19.87
N LYS A 18 -5.96 1.37 -20.06
CA LYS A 18 -5.88 2.09 -21.35
C LYS A 18 -4.46 2.37 -21.81
N GLN A 19 -3.48 2.42 -20.90
CA GLN A 19 -2.08 2.64 -21.28
C GLN A 19 -1.45 1.43 -21.99
N TYR A 20 -1.90 0.21 -21.66
CA TYR A 20 -1.23 -1.03 -22.10
C TYR A 20 -2.12 -1.96 -22.93
N CYS A 21 -3.43 -1.74 -22.94
CA CYS A 21 -4.37 -2.58 -23.68
C CYS A 21 -4.91 -1.88 -24.94
N VAL A 22 -4.81 -2.59 -26.06
CA VAL A 22 -5.35 -2.16 -27.38
C VAL A 22 -6.78 -2.70 -27.59
N SER A 23 -7.26 -3.60 -26.72
CA SER A 23 -8.59 -4.21 -26.83
C SER A 23 -9.69 -3.24 -26.39
N LEU A 24 -10.87 -3.37 -27.03
CA LEU A 24 -12.03 -2.51 -26.80
C LEU A 24 -12.89 -2.92 -25.58
N SER A 25 -12.64 -4.09 -24.97
CA SER A 25 -13.46 -4.60 -23.86
C SER A 25 -12.64 -4.89 -22.61
N HIS A 26 -12.76 -4.02 -21.60
CA HIS A 26 -12.03 -4.10 -20.33
C HIS A 26 -12.40 -5.36 -19.51
N GLU A 27 -13.66 -5.80 -19.57
CA GLU A 27 -14.20 -6.91 -18.77
C GLU A 27 -13.53 -8.26 -19.05
N SER A 28 -13.03 -8.47 -20.26
CA SER A 28 -12.35 -9.72 -20.64
C SER A 28 -10.85 -9.69 -20.34
N CYS A 29 -10.27 -8.50 -20.13
CA CYS A 29 -8.83 -8.30 -20.07
C CYS A 29 -8.30 -8.10 -18.64
N ILE A 30 -9.17 -7.79 -17.68
CA ILE A 30 -8.78 -7.56 -16.29
C ILE A 30 -9.30 -8.70 -15.41
N LYS A 31 -8.39 -9.30 -14.65
CA LYS A 31 -8.72 -10.31 -13.64
C LYS A 31 -8.35 -9.80 -12.26
N TYR A 32 -9.26 -9.96 -11.30
CA TYR A 32 -9.05 -9.50 -9.92
C TYR A 32 -8.63 -10.64 -8.99
N TYR A 33 -7.81 -10.32 -8.00
CA TYR A 33 -7.32 -11.26 -7.00
C TYR A 33 -7.36 -10.63 -5.61
N ARG A 34 -7.68 -11.46 -4.62
CA ARG A 34 -7.70 -11.07 -3.20
C ARG A 34 -6.35 -11.24 -2.52
N ARG A 35 -5.44 -11.98 -3.14
CA ARG A 35 -4.09 -12.28 -2.65
C ARG A 35 -3.11 -12.24 -3.80
N CYS A 36 -1.88 -11.85 -3.50
CA CYS A 36 -0.77 -11.88 -4.44
C CYS A 36 0.48 -12.42 -3.75
N LEU A 37 1.26 -13.23 -4.46
CA LEU A 37 2.57 -13.69 -3.99
C LEU A 37 3.62 -12.75 -4.60
N ILE A 38 4.37 -12.05 -3.75
CA ILE A 38 5.40 -11.09 -4.15
C ILE A 38 6.67 -11.47 -3.39
N ASP A 39 7.72 -11.84 -4.12
CA ASP A 39 9.01 -12.27 -3.57
C ASP A 39 8.90 -13.34 -2.46
N GLY A 40 8.00 -14.31 -2.64
CA GLY A 40 7.78 -15.40 -1.69
C GLY A 40 6.84 -15.05 -0.53
N HIS A 41 6.40 -13.81 -0.39
CA HIS A 41 5.51 -13.35 0.67
C HIS A 41 4.06 -13.18 0.17
N VAL A 42 3.09 -13.53 1.01
CA VAL A 42 1.67 -13.44 0.65
C VAL A 42 1.10 -12.10 1.11
N TYR A 43 0.71 -11.28 0.13
CA TYR A 43 -0.01 -10.04 0.34
C TYR A 43 -1.51 -10.24 0.18
N HIS A 44 -2.27 -9.54 1.02
CA HIS A 44 -3.73 -9.63 1.03
C HIS A 44 -4.32 -8.28 0.65
N SER A 45 -5.41 -8.32 -0.11
CA SER A 45 -6.21 -7.14 -0.34
C SER A 45 -7.23 -6.96 0.77
N LEU A 46 -7.76 -5.75 0.87
CA LEU A 46 -8.84 -5.42 1.79
C LEU A 46 -10.14 -6.24 1.55
N PHE A 47 -10.31 -6.90 0.40
CA PHE A 47 -11.46 -7.79 0.12
C PHE A 47 -11.22 -9.25 0.52
N TYR A 48 -10.12 -9.51 1.24
CA TYR A 48 -9.89 -10.81 1.85
C TYR A 48 -10.88 -11.07 2.99
N ARG A 49 -11.48 -12.26 3.00
CA ARG A 49 -12.60 -12.63 3.89
C ARG A 49 -12.26 -12.60 5.38
N ARG A 50 -10.98 -12.56 5.76
CA ARG A 50 -10.49 -12.48 7.15
C ARG A 50 -9.87 -11.12 7.47
N ARG A 51 -10.57 -10.05 7.08
CA ARG A 51 -10.17 -8.66 7.38
C ARG A 51 -10.00 -8.47 8.89
N GLY A 52 -8.90 -7.85 9.32
CA GLY A 52 -8.60 -7.61 10.74
C GLY A 52 -7.96 -8.78 11.51
N LEU A 53 -7.75 -9.94 10.87
CA LEU A 53 -6.97 -11.05 11.43
C LEU A 53 -5.58 -11.20 10.79
N SER A 54 -5.28 -10.38 9.78
CA SER A 54 -3.98 -10.31 9.11
C SER A 54 -3.65 -8.86 8.80
N ASN A 55 -2.44 -8.41 9.14
CA ASN A 55 -1.96 -7.03 8.91
C ASN A 55 -1.36 -6.84 7.52
N SER A 56 -1.47 -7.82 6.63
CA SER A 56 -0.72 -7.88 5.38
C SER A 56 -1.32 -7.06 4.22
N TYR A 57 -2.20 -6.09 4.50
CA TYR A 57 -2.81 -5.22 3.47
C TYR A 57 -2.20 -3.83 3.43
N THR A 58 -1.48 -3.41 4.47
CA THR A 58 -0.69 -2.17 4.45
C THR A 58 0.69 -2.48 3.90
N VAL A 59 1.15 -1.65 2.96
CA VAL A 59 2.39 -1.89 2.23
C VAL A 59 3.25 -0.64 2.09
N GLU A 60 4.55 -0.86 2.01
CA GLU A 60 5.54 0.07 1.49
C GLU A 60 5.75 -0.21 0.01
N TYR A 61 5.78 0.83 -0.82
CA TYR A 61 6.03 0.70 -2.25
C TYR A 61 6.80 1.88 -2.82
N VAL A 62 7.42 1.67 -3.98
CA VAL A 62 8.07 2.72 -4.77
C VAL A 62 7.07 3.28 -5.77
N ASN A 63 6.84 4.60 -5.73
CA ASN A 63 5.96 5.26 -6.69
C ASN A 63 6.76 5.88 -7.85
N GLU A 64 6.72 5.24 -9.01
CA GLU A 64 7.41 5.71 -10.22
C GLU A 64 6.94 7.08 -10.68
N SER A 65 5.64 7.38 -10.52
CA SER A 65 5.07 8.69 -10.88
C SER A 65 5.57 9.83 -9.99
N LEU A 66 6.11 9.50 -8.81
CA LEU A 66 6.67 10.45 -7.85
C LEU A 66 8.20 10.33 -7.77
N ASN A 67 8.88 10.13 -8.90
CA ASN A 67 10.34 10.06 -8.98
C ASN A 67 10.93 8.98 -8.04
N ASN A 68 10.31 7.79 -8.03
CA ASN A 68 10.71 6.65 -7.22
C ASN A 68 10.72 6.92 -5.70
N GLN A 69 9.86 7.81 -5.22
CA GLN A 69 9.70 8.04 -3.79
C GLN A 69 9.05 6.83 -3.09
N ILE A 70 9.52 6.57 -1.87
CA ILE A 70 8.90 5.59 -0.97
C ILE A 70 7.55 6.14 -0.52
N CYS A 71 6.53 5.32 -0.68
CA CYS A 71 5.14 5.61 -0.34
C CYS A 71 4.56 4.48 0.51
N PHE A 72 3.45 4.79 1.19
CA PHE A 72 2.71 3.84 2.01
C PHE A 72 1.23 3.87 1.64
N GLY A 73 0.55 2.75 1.82
CA GLY A 73 -0.89 2.70 1.61
C GLY A 73 -1.49 1.32 1.87
N GLU A 74 -2.79 1.21 1.66
CA GLU A 74 -3.53 -0.05 1.79
C GLU A 74 -3.87 -0.62 0.42
N VAL A 75 -3.59 -1.91 0.23
CA VAL A 75 -3.99 -2.64 -0.96
C VAL A 75 -5.50 -2.85 -0.94
N ILE A 76 -6.19 -2.11 -1.81
CA ILE A 76 -7.62 -2.27 -2.02
C ILE A 76 -7.88 -3.59 -2.74
N ILE A 77 -7.26 -3.80 -3.90
CA ILE A 77 -7.43 -5.01 -4.71
C ILE A 77 -6.19 -5.24 -5.57
N PHE A 78 -5.88 -6.52 -5.85
CA PHE A 78 -4.91 -6.86 -6.89
C PHE A 78 -5.65 -7.12 -8.20
N PHE A 79 -5.03 -6.74 -9.30
CA PHE A 79 -5.55 -7.06 -10.62
C PHE A 79 -4.42 -7.35 -11.59
N LYS A 80 -4.71 -8.18 -12.57
CA LYS A 80 -3.78 -8.51 -13.66
C LYS A 80 -4.43 -8.10 -14.96
N ASP A 81 -3.67 -7.38 -15.78
CA ASP A 81 -4.01 -7.20 -17.19
C ASP A 81 -3.29 -8.26 -18.05
N ASN A 82 -3.26 -8.10 -19.37
CA ASN A 82 -2.65 -9.11 -20.24
C ASN A 82 -1.15 -9.32 -20.00
N TYR A 83 -0.44 -8.36 -19.39
CA TYR A 83 1.02 -8.35 -19.31
C TYR A 83 1.52 -8.33 -17.86
N ASN A 84 0.91 -7.50 -17.03
CA ASN A 84 1.44 -7.12 -15.72
C ASN A 84 0.42 -7.33 -14.61
N CYS A 85 0.93 -7.49 -13.40
CA CYS A 85 0.14 -7.55 -12.18
C CYS A 85 0.30 -6.22 -11.42
N TYR A 86 -0.82 -5.69 -10.96
CA TYR A 86 -0.91 -4.41 -10.28
C TYR A 86 -1.68 -4.56 -8.97
N ALA A 87 -1.42 -3.62 -8.06
CA ALA A 87 -2.24 -3.36 -6.90
C ALA A 87 -2.88 -1.98 -7.04
N LEU A 88 -4.18 -1.89 -6.79
CA LEU A 88 -4.82 -0.62 -6.50
C LEU A 88 -4.60 -0.30 -5.01
N ILE A 89 -3.88 0.77 -4.73
CA ILE A 89 -3.48 1.16 -3.39
C ILE A 89 -4.16 2.48 -3.01
N LYS A 90 -4.84 2.53 -1.86
CA LYS A 90 -5.30 3.79 -1.25
C LYS A 90 -4.12 4.39 -0.49
N GLN A 91 -3.68 5.57 -0.93
CA GLN A 91 -2.42 6.15 -0.50
C GLN A 91 -2.52 6.77 0.89
N TYR A 92 -1.41 6.71 1.62
CA TYR A 92 -1.19 7.53 2.78
C TYR A 92 -0.26 8.69 2.46
N LYS A 93 -0.51 9.85 3.08
CA LYS A 93 0.36 11.02 2.97
C LYS A 93 1.29 11.06 4.16
N ILE A 94 2.60 11.06 3.93
CA ILE A 94 3.60 11.33 4.96
C ILE A 94 3.41 12.77 5.45
N LYS A 95 3.25 12.94 6.76
CA LYS A 95 2.98 14.23 7.41
C LYS A 95 4.24 14.86 7.97
N GLN A 96 5.00 14.07 8.72
CA GLN A 96 6.20 14.50 9.42
C GLN A 96 7.09 13.30 9.77
N PRO A 97 8.38 13.53 10.06
CA PRO A 97 9.23 12.54 10.71
C PRO A 97 8.68 12.11 12.07
N PHE A 98 8.87 10.84 12.46
CA PHE A 98 8.40 10.34 13.76
C PHE A 98 9.18 10.96 14.93
N SER A 99 10.47 11.22 14.73
CA SER A 99 11.34 11.82 15.74
C SER A 99 10.86 13.19 16.25
N ASP A 100 10.08 13.92 15.46
CA ASP A 100 9.56 15.25 15.82
C ASP A 100 8.66 15.23 17.07
N PHE A 101 8.03 14.10 17.39
CA PHE A 101 7.27 13.93 18.65
C PHE A 101 8.14 14.09 19.90
N PHE A 102 9.45 13.83 19.77
CA PHE A 102 10.40 13.83 20.87
C PHE A 102 11.49 14.89 20.68
N LYS A 103 11.26 15.90 19.85
CA LYS A 103 12.25 16.94 19.52
C LYS A 103 12.82 17.68 20.74
N ASN A 104 12.06 17.73 21.82
CA ASN A 104 12.45 18.36 23.08
C ASN A 104 13.22 17.42 24.03
N SER A 105 13.37 16.14 23.66
CA SER A 105 14.14 15.15 24.43
C SER A 105 15.64 15.44 24.32
N SER A 106 16.38 15.25 25.41
CA SER A 106 17.85 15.31 25.41
C SER A 106 18.49 14.28 24.47
N TYR A 107 17.76 13.23 24.09
CA TYR A 107 18.23 12.17 23.20
C TYR A 107 17.87 12.38 21.72
N TYR A 108 17.17 13.46 21.36
CA TYR A 108 16.63 13.66 20.00
C TYR A 108 17.67 13.45 18.90
N ASN A 109 18.80 14.16 18.96
CA ASN A 109 19.84 14.06 17.93
C ASN A 109 20.46 12.65 17.81
N THR A 110 20.46 11.89 18.92
CA THR A 110 21.01 10.53 18.94
C THR A 110 20.03 9.54 18.30
N LEU A 111 18.72 9.69 18.58
CA LEU A 111 17.70 8.74 18.15
C LEU A 111 17.08 9.08 16.79
N ARG A 112 17.12 10.35 16.37
CA ARG A 112 16.47 10.84 15.15
C ARG A 112 16.75 9.98 13.91
N PRO A 113 18.02 9.68 13.55
CA PRO A 113 18.30 8.93 12.32
C PRO A 113 17.64 7.54 12.30
N THR A 114 17.68 6.84 13.44
CA THR A 114 17.08 5.52 13.59
C THR A 114 15.55 5.60 13.60
N LEU A 115 14.97 6.54 14.33
CA LEU A 115 13.52 6.68 14.41
C LEU A 115 12.91 7.00 13.06
N ASP A 116 13.50 7.94 12.32
CA ASP A 116 12.99 8.39 11.03
C ASP A 116 13.25 7.37 9.89
N SER A 117 14.15 6.40 10.07
CA SER A 117 14.34 5.32 9.11
C SER A 117 13.31 4.20 9.24
N PHE A 118 12.72 4.01 10.42
CA PHE A 118 11.80 2.90 10.70
C PHE A 118 10.34 3.34 10.86
N TYR A 119 10.08 4.55 11.36
CA TYR A 119 8.75 5.01 11.71
C TYR A 119 8.37 6.26 10.92
N PHE A 120 7.19 6.21 10.31
CA PHE A 120 6.67 7.31 9.50
C PHE A 120 5.31 7.74 10.03
N VAL A 121 5.13 9.04 10.22
CA VAL A 121 3.83 9.61 10.57
C VAL A 121 3.06 9.88 9.31
N VAL A 122 1.94 9.20 9.13
CA VAL A 122 1.14 9.25 7.91
C VAL A 122 -0.32 9.59 8.20
N SER A 123 -1.04 10.07 7.21
CA SER A 123 -2.49 10.28 7.32
C SER A 123 -3.21 9.61 6.15
N PRO A 124 -4.48 9.18 6.34
CA PRO A 124 -5.30 8.69 5.25
C PRO A 124 -5.51 9.79 4.20
N THR A 125 -5.64 9.38 2.95
CA THR A 125 -6.01 10.26 1.83
C THR A 125 -7.14 9.62 1.03
N GLU A 126 -7.81 10.38 0.18
CA GLU A 126 -8.77 9.83 -0.79
C GLU A 126 -8.13 9.53 -2.17
N PHE A 127 -6.79 9.55 -2.23
CA PHE A 127 -6.06 9.28 -3.47
C PHE A 127 -5.75 7.80 -3.61
N TYR A 128 -5.83 7.31 -4.84
CA TYR A 128 -5.49 5.95 -5.21
C TYR A 128 -4.28 5.97 -6.15
N SER A 129 -3.52 4.87 -6.18
CA SER A 129 -2.45 4.62 -7.15
C SER A 129 -2.57 3.19 -7.66
N CYS A 130 -2.38 3.01 -8.96
CA CYS A 130 -2.12 1.70 -9.55
C CYS A 130 -0.61 1.47 -9.54
N VAL A 131 -0.16 0.46 -8.81
CA VAL A 131 1.27 0.18 -8.60
C VAL A 131 1.57 -1.21 -9.12
N ASN A 132 2.61 -1.36 -9.94
CA ASN A 132 3.09 -2.69 -10.33
C ASN A 132 3.50 -3.46 -9.07
N VAL A 133 3.07 -4.70 -8.92
CA VAL A 133 3.38 -5.50 -7.71
C VAL A 133 4.88 -5.66 -7.46
N GLN A 134 5.72 -5.55 -8.50
CA GLN A 134 7.18 -5.58 -8.37
C GLN A 134 7.76 -4.35 -7.63
N HIS A 135 6.98 -3.28 -7.50
CA HIS A 135 7.38 -2.08 -6.74
C HIS A 135 6.87 -2.08 -5.30
N ILE A 136 6.10 -3.10 -4.91
CA ILE A 136 5.74 -3.34 -3.50
C ILE A 136 6.93 -4.00 -2.84
N ARG A 137 7.44 -3.39 -1.77
CA ARG A 137 8.68 -3.82 -1.11
C ARG A 137 8.41 -4.65 0.12
N ASN A 138 7.59 -4.12 1.03
CA ASN A 138 7.42 -4.68 2.37
C ASN A 138 5.96 -4.61 2.81
N HIS A 139 5.56 -5.53 3.67
CA HIS A 139 4.42 -5.34 4.53
C HIS A 139 4.71 -4.27 5.56
N CYS A 140 3.67 -3.59 6.02
CA CYS A 140 3.79 -2.61 7.09
C CYS A 140 2.82 -2.90 8.23
N VAL A 141 3.24 -2.56 9.44
CA VAL A 141 2.37 -2.43 10.60
C VAL A 141 1.90 -0.98 10.71
N LEU A 142 0.62 -0.81 11.01
CA LEU A 142 0.03 0.51 11.21
C LEU A 142 -0.49 0.61 12.64
N PHE A 143 0.03 1.58 13.38
CA PHE A 143 -0.45 1.94 14.71
C PHE A 143 -1.48 3.06 14.56
N HIS A 144 -2.71 2.76 14.94
CA HIS A 144 -3.83 3.69 14.96
C HIS A 144 -4.15 4.03 16.41
N ASP A 145 -4.17 5.33 16.72
CA ASP A 145 -4.74 5.84 17.95
C ASP A 145 -5.99 6.67 17.61
N LYS A 146 -7.12 6.36 18.27
CA LYS A 146 -8.41 7.02 18.00
C LYS A 146 -8.39 8.50 18.37
N GLU A 147 -7.47 8.92 19.23
CA GLU A 147 -7.36 10.31 19.66
C GLU A 147 -6.71 11.20 18.60
N TYR A 148 -5.97 10.62 17.64
CA TYR A 148 -5.19 11.37 16.67
C TYR A 148 -5.64 11.12 15.22
N PRO A 149 -5.67 12.16 14.37
CA PRO A 149 -6.08 12.04 12.96
C PRO A 149 -4.96 11.49 12.05
N TYR A 150 -3.96 10.82 12.62
CA TYR A 150 -2.79 10.29 11.91
C TYR A 150 -2.44 8.90 12.45
N PHE A 151 -1.65 8.18 11.66
CA PHE A 151 -1.15 6.85 11.97
C PHE A 151 0.37 6.86 12.01
N ILE A 152 0.94 5.89 12.70
CA ILE A 152 2.37 5.58 12.58
C ILE A 152 2.47 4.30 11.77
N VAL A 153 3.27 4.31 10.71
CA VAL A 153 3.52 3.14 9.88
C VAL A 153 4.99 2.74 9.96
N THR A 154 5.25 1.44 10.00
CA THR A 154 6.60 0.87 10.00
C THR A 154 6.65 -0.37 9.11
N PRO A 155 7.65 -0.50 8.22
CA PRO A 155 7.87 -1.74 7.47
C PRO A 155 8.22 -2.90 8.40
N ILE A 156 7.74 -4.09 8.08
CA ILE A 156 8.09 -5.33 8.78
C ILE A 156 9.49 -5.76 8.34
N SER A 157 10.43 -5.86 9.27
CA SER A 157 11.82 -6.22 8.99
C SER A 157 12.07 -7.73 8.88
N SER A 158 11.19 -8.58 9.42
CA SER A 158 11.26 -10.04 9.32
C SER A 158 9.87 -10.62 9.13
N TYR A 159 9.63 -11.30 8.01
CA TYR A 159 8.32 -11.87 7.68
C TYR A 159 7.95 -13.06 8.57
N GLU A 160 8.94 -13.80 9.08
CA GLU A 160 8.72 -14.94 9.98
C GLU A 160 8.06 -14.55 11.31
N GLU A 161 8.05 -13.26 11.66
CA GLU A 161 7.46 -12.75 12.91
C GLU A 161 5.96 -12.41 12.80
N HIS A 162 5.35 -12.56 11.61
CA HIS A 162 4.01 -12.02 11.31
C HIS A 162 2.94 -13.02 10.84
N ASP A 163 3.28 -14.30 10.63
CA ASP A 163 2.33 -15.39 10.29
C ASP A 163 1.92 -16.25 11.50
#